data_AF-A0ABD0TWV0-F1
#
_entry.id   AF-A0ABD0TWV0-F1
#
_cell.length_a   1.000
_cell.length_b   1.000
_cell.length_c   1.000
_cell.angle_alpha   90.00
_cell.angle_beta   90.00
_cell.angle_gamma   90.00
#
_symmetry.space_group_name_H-M   'P 1'
#
loop_
_entity.id
_entity.type
_entity.pdbx_description
1 polymer ?
#
loop_
_entity_poly.entity_id
_entity_poly.type
_entity_poly.pdbx_seq_one_letter_code
_entity_poly.pdbx_strand_id
1 'polypeptide(L)'
;MALRLCFFFFLSFFTLVHLQAASAAPPSQAFSSGLEILQNRTGYQFRSVDLLRQAMTHPSYSLDNNHALSLLGLNAMEAAAALSLVGVDPNASPAAVNARIAKISGFDDCVSNGKRLAIESLVRVAKKTSASSPNVICSAYRAIYGAIAVDAGGLDAASKALWRILDGGIYAS
;
A
#
# COMPACT_ATOMS: atom_id res chain seq x y z
N MET A 1 57.09 55.40 27.13
CA MET A 1 58.41 54.80 26.86
C MET A 1 58.54 53.55 27.71
N ALA A 2 58.90 52.42 27.09
CA ALA A 2 59.06 51.06 27.64
C ALA A 2 57.77 50.33 28.09
N LEU A 3 57.44 49.05 27.82
CA LEU A 3 57.88 47.90 26.99
C LEU A 3 57.68 46.64 27.87
N ARG A 4 57.17 45.53 27.28
CA ARG A 4 57.22 44.10 27.74
C ARG A 4 56.10 43.63 28.68
N LEU A 5 55.59 42.40 28.66
CA LEU A 5 55.65 41.20 27.78
C LEU A 5 54.62 40.19 28.37
N CYS A 6 53.99 39.35 27.52
CA CYS A 6 53.57 37.95 27.80
C CYS A 6 52.58 37.68 28.98
N PHE A 7 51.72 36.66 29.02
CA PHE A 7 51.55 35.40 28.29
C PHE A 7 50.22 34.75 28.75
N PHE A 8 49.70 33.87 27.89
CA PHE A 8 48.93 32.65 28.18
C PHE A 8 47.39 32.63 28.45
N PHE A 9 46.73 31.96 27.48
CA PHE A 9 45.77 30.85 27.60
C PHE A 9 44.46 31.06 28.37
N PHE A 10 43.32 30.79 27.71
CA PHE A 10 42.43 29.70 28.10
C PHE A 10 41.49 29.29 26.94
N LEU A 11 41.47 27.98 26.67
CA LEU A 11 40.56 27.29 25.75
C LEU A 11 39.10 27.55 26.12
N SER A 12 38.25 27.80 25.11
CA SER A 12 36.81 27.51 25.22
C SER A 12 36.42 26.54 24.11
N PHE A 13 36.78 25.27 24.33
CA PHE A 13 36.03 24.14 23.81
C PHE A 13 34.65 24.17 24.46
N PHE A 14 33.56 24.21 23.69
CA PHE A 14 32.26 23.57 23.95
C PHE A 14 31.19 24.24 23.08
N THR A 15 31.06 23.79 21.84
CA THR A 15 29.75 23.77 21.16
C THR A 15 29.48 22.33 20.80
N LEU A 16 28.78 21.65 21.71
CA LEU A 16 28.33 20.28 21.58
C LEU A 16 27.39 20.19 20.39
N VAL A 17 27.79 19.37 19.43
CA VAL A 17 26.97 18.87 18.32
C VAL A 17 25.76 18.14 18.89
N HIS A 18 24.55 18.63 18.67
CA HIS A 18 23.35 17.80 18.79
C HIS A 18 22.79 17.53 17.39
N LEU A 19 23.48 16.64 16.68
CA LEU A 19 22.92 15.98 15.50
C LEU A 19 21.97 14.91 16.04
N GLN A 20 20.68 15.22 16.10
CA GLN A 20 19.64 14.30 16.52
C GLN A 20 19.47 13.26 15.42
N ALA A 21 20.15 12.12 15.55
CA ALA A 21 19.92 10.96 14.70
C ALA A 21 18.47 10.53 14.86
N ALA A 22 17.68 10.62 13.79
CA ALA A 22 16.32 10.08 13.75
C ALA A 22 16.38 8.58 14.07
N SER A 23 15.98 8.18 15.28
CA SER A 23 15.89 6.77 15.63
C SER A 23 14.75 6.14 14.83
N ALA A 24 15.06 5.13 14.02
CA ALA A 24 14.04 4.38 13.29
C ALA A 24 13.00 3.80 14.27
N ALA A 25 11.72 3.92 13.93
CA ALA A 25 10.63 3.43 14.78
C ALA A 25 10.70 1.89 14.94
N PRO A 26 10.23 1.33 16.08
CA PRO A 26 10.12 -0.11 16.25
C PRO A 26 9.27 -0.77 15.14
N PRO A 27 9.55 -2.03 14.75
CA PRO A 27 8.87 -2.70 13.64
C PRO A 27 7.33 -2.72 13.72
N SER A 28 6.76 -2.87 14.93
CA SER A 28 5.32 -2.85 15.17
C SER A 28 4.69 -1.48 14.91
N GLN A 29 5.41 -0.41 15.26
CA GLN A 29 4.97 0.95 15.02
C GLN A 29 5.08 1.30 13.54
N ALA A 30 6.19 0.93 12.88
CA ALA A 30 6.38 1.10 11.45
C ALA A 30 5.29 0.37 10.63
N PHE A 31 4.94 -0.86 11.02
CA PHE A 31 3.86 -1.61 10.39
C PHE A 31 2.51 -0.90 10.56
N SER A 32 2.18 -0.44 11.77
CA SER A 32 0.92 0.26 12.05
C SER A 32 0.81 1.58 11.26
N SER A 33 1.88 2.38 11.20
CA SER A 33 1.93 3.58 10.37
C SER A 33 1.83 3.26 8.87
N GLY A 34 2.40 2.15 8.41
CA GLY A 34 2.23 1.67 7.05
C GLY A 34 0.77 1.33 6.71
N LEU A 35 0.05 0.71 7.63
CA LEU A 35 -1.39 0.45 7.47
C LEU A 35 -2.18 1.76 7.38
N GLU A 36 -1.85 2.76 8.21
CA GLU A 36 -2.49 4.09 8.16
C GLU A 36 -2.24 4.80 6.83
N ILE A 37 -1.01 4.73 6.30
CA ILE A 37 -0.67 5.27 4.98
C ILE A 37 -1.51 4.59 3.88
N LEU A 38 -1.68 3.26 3.95
CA LEU A 38 -2.52 2.55 2.99
C LEU A 38 -3.99 3.01 3.04
N GLN A 39 -4.56 3.20 4.23
CA GLN A 39 -5.93 3.71 4.38
C GLN A 39 -6.10 5.11 3.76
N ASN A 40 -5.13 5.99 3.99
CA ASN A 40 -5.12 7.34 3.40
C ASN A 40 -5.02 7.29 1.86
N ARG A 41 -4.19 6.40 1.32
CA ARG A 41 -4.03 6.21 -0.14
C ARG A 41 -5.29 5.65 -0.77
N THR A 42 -5.88 4.60 -0.19
CA THR A 42 -7.12 3.99 -0.69
C THR A 42 -8.35 4.86 -0.45
N GLY A 43 -8.26 5.85 0.46
CA GLY A 43 -9.38 6.69 0.86
C GLY A 43 -10.44 5.92 1.68
N TYR A 44 -10.08 4.77 2.24
CA TYR A 44 -10.96 3.93 3.03
C TYR A 44 -10.41 3.76 4.45
N GLN A 45 -11.16 4.26 5.44
CA GLN A 45 -10.88 4.03 6.85
C GLN A 45 -11.58 2.76 7.31
N PHE A 46 -10.81 1.76 7.70
CA PHE A 46 -11.32 0.49 8.19
C PHE A 46 -11.97 0.65 9.56
N ARG A 47 -13.12 0.02 9.74
CA ARG A 47 -13.76 -0.22 11.03
C ARG A 47 -12.96 -1.26 11.81
N SER A 48 -12.52 -2.31 11.13
CA SER A 48 -11.61 -3.33 11.64
C SER A 48 -10.27 -3.30 10.89
N VAL A 49 -9.28 -2.63 11.47
CA VAL A 49 -7.90 -2.57 10.92
C VAL A 49 -7.28 -3.97 10.82
N ASP A 50 -7.79 -4.95 11.55
CA ASP A 50 -7.35 -6.34 11.51
C ASP A 50 -7.57 -6.97 10.12
N LEU A 51 -8.61 -6.56 9.38
CA LEU A 51 -8.84 -7.01 8.01
C LEU A 51 -7.74 -6.50 7.06
N LEU A 52 -7.31 -5.24 7.23
CA LEU A 52 -6.19 -4.70 6.46
C LEU A 52 -4.86 -5.37 6.84
N ARG A 53 -4.67 -5.67 8.14
CA ARG A 53 -3.51 -6.47 8.59
C ARG A 53 -3.52 -7.86 7.95
N GLN A 54 -4.67 -8.53 7.89
CA GLN A 54 -4.82 -9.82 7.23
C GLN A 54 -4.51 -9.71 5.73
N ALA A 55 -4.99 -8.67 5.04
CA ALA A 55 -4.67 -8.41 3.63
C ALA A 55 -3.16 -8.28 3.38
N MET A 56 -2.43 -7.68 4.32
CA MET A 56 -0.96 -7.57 4.29
C MET A 56 -0.23 -8.80 4.84
N THR A 57 -0.86 -9.98 4.82
CA THR A 57 -0.28 -11.23 5.34
C THR A 57 -0.34 -12.34 4.32
N HIS A 58 0.82 -12.72 3.80
CA HIS A 58 0.90 -13.80 2.81
C HIS A 58 0.68 -15.19 3.46
N PRO A 59 0.15 -16.19 2.73
CA PRO A 59 -0.07 -17.55 3.27
C PRO A 59 1.20 -18.26 3.78
N SER A 60 2.38 -17.82 3.33
CA SER A 60 3.63 -18.35 3.88
C SER A 60 3.93 -17.84 5.30
N TYR A 61 3.31 -16.75 5.75
CA TYR A 61 3.54 -16.16 7.06
C TYR A 61 2.61 -16.70 8.15
N SER A 62 1.32 -16.90 7.83
CA SER A 62 0.30 -17.30 8.80
C SER A 62 -0.85 -18.08 8.14
N LEU A 63 -1.60 -18.85 8.93
CA LEU A 63 -2.90 -19.42 8.52
C LEU A 63 -3.96 -18.33 8.34
N ASP A 64 -3.91 -17.29 9.19
CA ASP A 64 -4.72 -16.09 9.04
C ASP A 64 -4.05 -15.17 8.01
N ASN A 65 -4.40 -15.35 6.74
CA ASN A 65 -3.72 -14.74 5.61
C ASN A 65 -4.68 -14.15 4.58
N ASN A 66 -4.09 -13.57 3.54
CA ASN A 66 -4.76 -12.81 2.52
C ASN A 66 -5.34 -13.64 1.37
N HIS A 67 -5.22 -14.97 1.36
CA HIS A 67 -5.58 -15.76 0.17
C HIS A 67 -7.07 -15.63 -0.20
N ALA A 68 -7.96 -15.78 0.77
CA ALA A 68 -9.41 -15.62 0.54
C ALA A 68 -9.77 -14.18 0.17
N LEU A 69 -9.17 -13.20 0.86
CA LEU A 69 -9.36 -11.77 0.57
C LEU A 69 -8.85 -11.40 -0.82
N SER A 70 -7.76 -12.00 -1.27
CA SER A 70 -7.15 -11.79 -2.60
C SER A 70 -8.08 -12.26 -3.71
N LEU A 71 -8.71 -13.44 -3.54
CA LEU A 71 -9.70 -13.93 -4.48
C LEU A 71 -10.95 -13.03 -4.52
N LEU A 72 -11.49 -12.65 -3.36
CA LEU A 72 -12.62 -11.72 -3.30
C LEU A 72 -12.29 -10.36 -3.93
N GLY A 73 -11.09 -9.86 -3.66
CA GLY A 73 -10.60 -8.60 -4.21
C GLY A 73 -10.44 -8.62 -5.72
N LEU A 74 -9.96 -9.73 -6.30
CA LEU A 74 -9.95 -9.93 -7.74
C LEU A 74 -11.37 -9.80 -8.30
N ASN A 75 -12.33 -10.56 -7.76
CA ASN A 75 -13.72 -10.52 -8.21
C ASN A 75 -14.32 -9.10 -8.08
N ALA A 76 -14.01 -8.38 -7.00
CA ALA A 76 -14.43 -7.00 -6.82
C ALA A 76 -13.87 -6.06 -7.90
N MET A 77 -12.59 -6.21 -8.25
CA MET A 77 -11.94 -5.42 -9.31
C MET A 77 -12.54 -5.72 -10.68
N GLU A 78 -12.78 -6.99 -11.01
CA GLU A 78 -13.39 -7.40 -12.28
C GLU A 78 -14.84 -6.90 -12.40
N ALA A 79 -15.62 -7.00 -11.32
CA ALA A 79 -16.97 -6.47 -11.26
C ALA A 79 -16.98 -4.94 -11.43
N ALA A 80 -16.09 -4.23 -10.75
CA ALA A 80 -15.96 -2.78 -10.89
C ALA A 80 -15.60 -2.38 -12.34
N ALA A 81 -14.67 -3.10 -12.97
CA ALA A 81 -14.27 -2.87 -14.35
C ALA A 81 -15.43 -3.10 -15.33
N ALA A 82 -16.15 -4.21 -15.20
CA ALA A 82 -17.32 -4.51 -16.03
C ALA A 82 -18.42 -3.47 -15.84
N LEU A 83 -18.76 -3.14 -14.57
CA LEU A 83 -19.75 -2.15 -14.22
C LEU A 83 -19.41 -0.77 -14.79
N SER A 84 -18.13 -0.38 -14.79
CA SER A 84 -17.69 0.91 -15.33
C SER A 84 -17.97 1.06 -16.83
N LEU A 85 -17.97 -0.03 -17.59
CA LEU A 85 -18.28 0.00 -19.02
C LEU A 85 -19.78 -0.16 -19.26
N VAL A 86 -20.40 -1.18 -18.69
CA VAL A 86 -21.83 -1.49 -18.92
C VAL A 86 -22.74 -0.38 -18.36
N GLY A 87 -22.33 0.28 -17.28
CA GLY A 87 -23.06 1.41 -16.72
C GLY A 87 -23.09 2.65 -17.63
N VAL A 88 -22.16 2.76 -18.58
CA VAL A 88 -22.09 3.85 -19.57
C VAL A 88 -22.64 3.41 -20.92
N ASP A 89 -22.31 2.20 -21.34
CA ASP A 89 -22.79 1.58 -22.58
C ASP A 89 -23.47 0.24 -22.28
N PRO A 90 -24.80 0.23 -22.08
CA PRO A 90 -25.57 -0.99 -21.84
C PRO A 90 -25.53 -2.00 -23.00
N ASN A 91 -25.11 -1.58 -24.20
CA ASN A 91 -25.01 -2.43 -25.39
C ASN A 91 -23.58 -2.89 -25.67
N ALA A 92 -22.63 -2.63 -24.77
CA ALA A 92 -21.25 -3.04 -24.91
C ALA A 92 -21.13 -4.56 -25.17
N SER A 93 -20.29 -4.94 -26.14
CA SER A 93 -20.11 -6.35 -26.47
C SER A 93 -19.38 -7.11 -25.34
N PRO A 94 -19.62 -8.43 -25.18
CA PRO A 94 -18.88 -9.24 -24.21
C PRO A 94 -17.36 -9.16 -24.38
N ALA A 95 -16.87 -9.03 -25.62
CA ALA A 95 -15.45 -8.86 -25.91
C ALA A 95 -14.90 -7.53 -25.36
N ALA A 96 -15.65 -6.43 -25.49
CA ALA A 96 -15.27 -5.13 -24.94
C ALA A 96 -15.25 -5.14 -23.40
N VAL A 97 -16.24 -5.79 -22.78
CA VAL A 97 -16.29 -5.98 -21.32
C VAL A 97 -15.10 -6.80 -20.83
N ASN A 98 -14.78 -7.92 -21.48
CA ASN A 98 -13.63 -8.75 -21.13
C ASN A 98 -12.29 -8.01 -21.31
N ALA A 99 -12.15 -7.20 -22.38
CA ALA A 99 -10.97 -6.36 -22.58
C ALA A 99 -10.83 -5.30 -21.48
N ARG A 100 -11.93 -4.69 -21.04
CA ARG A 100 -11.95 -3.76 -19.91
C ARG A 100 -11.56 -4.44 -18.61
N ILE A 101 -12.10 -5.62 -18.32
CA ILE A 101 -11.72 -6.44 -17.16
C ILE A 101 -10.21 -6.71 -17.18
N ALA A 102 -9.70 -7.26 -18.29
CA ALA A 102 -8.28 -7.60 -18.42
C ALA A 102 -7.36 -6.39 -18.21
N LYS A 103 -7.75 -5.20 -18.69
CA LYS A 103 -7.00 -3.95 -18.49
C LYS A 103 -6.95 -3.49 -17.03
N ILE A 104 -7.98 -3.79 -16.22
CA ILE A 104 -8.08 -3.29 -14.85
C ILE A 104 -7.59 -4.32 -13.81
N SER A 105 -7.84 -5.60 -14.04
CA SER A 105 -7.48 -6.71 -13.13
C SER A 105 -6.23 -7.50 -13.54
N GLY A 106 -5.62 -7.12 -14.66
CA GLY A 106 -4.44 -7.75 -15.25
C GLY A 106 -3.28 -7.89 -14.27
N PHE A 107 -2.53 -8.98 -14.40
CA PHE A 107 -1.46 -9.33 -13.45
C PHE A 107 -0.34 -8.27 -13.42
N ASP A 108 0.10 -7.76 -14.58
CA ASP A 108 1.18 -6.78 -14.65
C ASP A 108 0.76 -5.44 -14.03
N ASP A 109 -0.47 -4.99 -14.30
CA ASP A 109 -1.05 -3.79 -13.68
C ASP A 109 -1.23 -3.97 -12.17
N CYS A 110 -1.64 -5.15 -11.73
CA CYS A 110 -1.75 -5.50 -10.32
C CYS A 110 -0.39 -5.38 -9.60
N VAL A 111 0.67 -5.91 -10.20
CA VAL A 111 2.04 -5.81 -9.64
C VAL A 111 2.53 -4.37 -9.65
N SER A 112 2.34 -3.65 -10.75
CA SER A 112 2.76 -2.24 -10.90
C SER A 112 2.06 -1.34 -9.87
N ASN A 113 0.74 -1.44 -9.73
CA ASN A 113 -0.02 -0.69 -8.74
C ASN A 113 0.34 -1.10 -7.30
N GLY A 114 0.57 -2.39 -7.04
CA GLY A 114 1.03 -2.85 -5.74
C GLY A 114 2.40 -2.28 -5.35
N LYS A 115 3.33 -2.14 -6.30
CA LYS A 115 4.62 -1.46 -6.09
C LYS A 115 4.45 0.03 -5.83
N ARG A 116 3.57 0.72 -6.55
CA ARG A 116 3.22 2.15 -6.28
C ARG A 116 2.68 2.34 -4.87
N LEU A 117 1.96 1.35 -4.34
CA LEU A 117 1.49 1.30 -2.96
C LEU A 117 2.55 0.88 -1.93
N ALA A 118 3.79 0.62 -2.35
CA ALA A 118 4.88 0.15 -1.51
C ALA A 118 4.55 -1.13 -0.72
N ILE A 119 3.72 -2.01 -1.29
CA ILE A 119 3.25 -3.24 -0.62
C ILE A 119 4.42 -4.12 -0.16
N GLU A 120 5.48 -4.21 -0.96
CA GLU A 120 6.67 -5.01 -0.65
C GLU A 120 7.37 -4.60 0.65
N SER A 121 7.19 -3.35 1.10
CA SER A 121 7.73 -2.86 2.38
C SER A 121 6.86 -3.20 3.59
N LEU A 122 5.63 -3.66 3.36
CA LEU A 122 4.60 -3.82 4.38
C LEU A 122 4.08 -5.26 4.51
N VAL A 123 4.04 -6.00 3.41
CA VAL A 123 3.52 -7.37 3.38
C VAL A 123 4.38 -8.30 4.23
N ARG A 124 3.73 -9.06 5.11
CA ARG A 124 4.37 -10.04 5.98
C ARG A 124 4.51 -11.36 5.24
N VAL A 125 5.73 -11.88 5.20
CA VAL A 125 6.10 -13.13 4.51
C VAL A 125 7.05 -13.96 5.39
N ALA A 126 7.08 -15.28 5.21
CA ALA A 126 8.09 -16.11 5.85
C ALA A 126 9.50 -15.86 5.29
N LYS A 127 10.53 -16.23 6.06
CA LYS A 127 11.95 -16.01 5.75
C LYS A 127 12.41 -16.48 4.36
N LYS A 128 11.79 -17.53 3.81
CA LYS A 128 12.12 -18.09 2.48
C LYS A 128 11.27 -17.51 1.34
N THR A 129 10.34 -16.62 1.63
CA THR A 129 9.45 -16.00 0.64
C THR A 129 9.87 -14.54 0.43
N SER A 130 10.05 -14.13 -0.82
CA SER A 130 10.36 -12.73 -1.14
C SER A 130 9.11 -11.86 -1.12
N ALA A 131 9.11 -10.80 -0.32
CA ALA A 131 8.04 -9.79 -0.30
C ALA A 131 7.91 -9.04 -1.64
N SER A 132 9.00 -8.93 -2.40
CA SER A 132 9.03 -8.30 -3.73
C SER A 132 8.64 -9.26 -4.86
N SER A 133 8.28 -10.51 -4.56
CA SER A 133 7.77 -11.44 -5.58
C SER A 133 6.48 -10.91 -6.22
N PRO A 134 6.34 -10.90 -7.56
CA PRO A 134 5.13 -10.44 -8.24
C PRO A 134 3.83 -11.05 -7.71
N ASN A 135 3.83 -12.36 -7.42
CA ASN A 135 2.66 -13.05 -6.87
C ASN A 135 2.30 -12.57 -5.46
N VAL A 136 3.30 -12.26 -4.62
CA VAL A 136 3.07 -11.75 -3.25
C VAL A 136 2.48 -10.35 -3.32
N ILE A 137 3.08 -9.47 -4.13
CA ILE A 137 2.62 -8.10 -4.33
C ILE A 137 1.18 -8.10 -4.85
N CYS A 138 0.92 -8.85 -5.93
CA CYS A 138 -0.40 -8.86 -6.54
C CYS A 138 -1.46 -9.49 -5.63
N SER A 139 -1.12 -10.53 -4.86
CA SER A 139 -2.04 -11.12 -3.88
C SER A 139 -2.42 -10.12 -2.79
N ALA A 140 -1.43 -9.43 -2.21
CA ALA A 140 -1.69 -8.42 -1.18
C ALA A 140 -2.45 -7.21 -1.74
N TYR A 141 -2.15 -6.77 -2.97
CA TYR A 141 -2.86 -5.69 -3.65
C TYR A 141 -4.35 -6.00 -3.81
N ARG A 142 -4.68 -7.16 -4.37
CA ARG A 142 -6.07 -7.64 -4.50
C ARG A 142 -6.73 -7.75 -3.13
N ALA A 143 -6.03 -8.30 -2.15
CA ALA A 143 -6.56 -8.50 -0.81
C ALA A 143 -6.96 -7.20 -0.10
N ILE A 144 -6.37 -6.04 -0.43
CA ILE A 144 -6.83 -4.73 0.09
C ILE A 144 -8.29 -4.53 -0.29
N TYR A 145 -8.65 -4.72 -1.56
CA TYR A 145 -10.03 -4.52 -2.03
C TYR A 145 -10.99 -5.57 -1.46
N GLY A 146 -10.54 -6.82 -1.30
CA GLY A 146 -11.32 -7.83 -0.60
C GLY A 146 -11.58 -7.48 0.86
N ALA A 147 -10.57 -6.98 1.57
CA ALA A 147 -10.71 -6.53 2.96
C ALA A 147 -11.66 -5.35 3.08
N ILE A 148 -11.58 -4.37 2.18
CA ILE A 148 -12.51 -3.23 2.12
C ILE A 148 -13.94 -3.72 1.89
N ALA A 149 -14.14 -4.69 0.98
CA ALA A 149 -15.46 -5.24 0.70
C ALA A 149 -16.07 -5.94 1.92
N VAL A 150 -15.28 -6.71 2.66
CA VAL A 150 -15.72 -7.37 3.90
C VAL A 150 -16.05 -6.34 4.99
N ASP A 151 -15.17 -5.36 5.22
CA ASP A 151 -15.36 -4.34 6.26
C ASP A 151 -16.58 -3.43 5.99
N ALA A 152 -16.83 -3.12 4.70
CA ALA A 152 -17.97 -2.34 4.26
C ALA A 152 -19.28 -3.14 4.15
N GLY A 153 -19.20 -4.46 4.03
CA GLY A 153 -20.37 -5.33 3.76
C GLY A 153 -20.86 -5.28 2.31
N GLY A 154 -20.00 -4.92 1.34
CA GLY A 154 -20.38 -4.77 -0.07
C GLY A 154 -19.25 -4.28 -0.98
N LEU A 155 -19.46 -4.29 -2.29
CA LEU A 155 -18.40 -4.03 -3.29
C LEU A 155 -18.20 -2.53 -3.62
N ASP A 156 -19.13 -1.66 -3.24
CA ASP A 156 -19.10 -0.24 -3.62
C ASP A 156 -17.87 0.48 -3.05
N ALA A 157 -17.52 0.23 -1.79
CA ALA A 157 -16.37 0.83 -1.15
C ALA A 157 -15.05 0.36 -1.80
N ALA A 158 -14.97 -0.93 -2.15
CA ALA A 158 -13.82 -1.50 -2.85
C ALA A 158 -13.66 -0.88 -4.24
N SER A 159 -14.76 -0.70 -4.97
CA SER A 159 -14.77 -0.05 -6.29
C SER A 159 -14.31 1.41 -6.21
N LYS A 160 -14.79 2.18 -5.23
CA LYS A 160 -14.36 3.57 -5.00
C LYS A 160 -12.86 3.65 -4.69
N ALA A 161 -12.36 2.76 -3.85
CA ALA A 161 -10.93 2.69 -3.52
C ALA A 161 -10.08 2.32 -4.75
N LEU A 162 -10.54 1.37 -5.57
CA LEU A 162 -9.86 0.98 -6.80
C LEU A 162 -9.72 2.17 -7.76
N TRP A 163 -10.82 2.85 -8.06
CA TRP A 163 -10.79 4.00 -8.96
C TRP A 163 -9.91 5.12 -8.44
N ARG A 164 -9.94 5.40 -7.13
CA ARG A 164 -9.02 6.38 -6.51
C ARG A 164 -7.54 6.05 -6.76
N ILE A 165 -7.14 4.78 -6.63
CA ILE A 165 -5.76 4.36 -6.87
C ILE A 165 -5.37 4.49 -8.34
N LEU A 166 -6.30 4.13 -9.24
CA LEU A 166 -6.09 4.19 -10.68
C LEU A 166 -6.06 5.65 -11.19
N ASP A 167 -6.97 6.50 -10.73
CA ASP A 167 -7.08 7.91 -11.08
C ASP A 167 -5.86 8.71 -10.59
N GLY A 168 -5.27 8.31 -9.46
CA GLY A 168 -3.99 8.82 -8.96
C GLY A 168 -2.79 8.51 -9.85
N GLY A 169 -2.99 7.89 -11.01
CA GLY A 169 -2.02 7.89 -12.10
C GLY A 169 -2.61 7.42 -13.43
N ILE A 170 -3.29 8.31 -14.17
CA ILE A 170 -3.66 8.19 -15.60
C ILE A 170 -5.13 7.74 -15.86
N TYR A 171 -6.11 8.47 -15.32
CA TYR A 171 -7.42 8.64 -16.00
C TYR A 171 -7.85 10.12 -16.13
N ALA A 172 -6.92 11.04 -15.87
CA ALA A 172 -6.98 12.43 -16.32
C ALA A 172 -6.27 12.58 -17.67
N SER A 173 -6.86 12.00 -18.72
CA SER A 173 -6.51 12.24 -20.13
C SER A 173 -7.53 11.60 -21.04
#